data_AF-A0A918X6Y0-F1
#
_entry.id   AF-A0A918X6Y0-F1
#
_cell.length_a   1.000
_cell.length_b   1.000
_cell.length_c   1.000
_cell.angle_alpha   90.00
_cell.angle_beta   90.00
_cell.angle_gamma   90.00
#
_symmetry.space_group_name_H-M   'P 1'
#
loop_
_entity.id
_entity.type
_entity.pdbx_description
1 polymer ?
#
loop_
_entity_poly.entity_id
_entity_poly.type
_entity_poly.pdbx_seq_one_letter_code
_entity_poly.pdbx_strand_id
1 'polypeptide(L)'
;MQSDDLDRAFGPRAAHPDGDPYADFWAPDPPNWTWSELASSVLCALRRPGRLRAGALGVTMGAVLVAAPQAPVSAALPTDVENMDTLRDRSESLAQEYDGELRDMEGVMEEAERAETRAEGTREEVEEAEEQVRSLAVATYTAGGIDPALSLFVEAEPDVVMDRAVVVDYLSGSNQDKIDELEQALGRDEVAREHAEERLATAEEDLEELEDRRDEVHRLIADHPDQPMEPPDNITPRTEQMRDLGIEKFGRGNDVGGVGCFREDGGWVVGEHPKGRACDFMLNGNGRMPSQEQIDRGWEIAEWARDNSDDLGVMYVIYRQQIWDVRRGDTGWRDMADRGSITENHFDHVHISMF
;
A
#
# COMPACT_ATOMS: atom_id res chain seq x y z
N MET A 1 -24.19 44.43 -17.81
CA MET A 1 -25.25 44.26 -16.79
C MET A 1 -25.88 42.92 -17.12
N GLN A 2 -25.25 41.84 -16.64
CA GLN A 2 -25.48 41.16 -15.37
C GLN A 2 -26.14 39.82 -15.69
N SER A 3 -25.28 38.82 -15.66
CA SER A 3 -25.53 37.41 -15.40
C SER A 3 -26.23 37.23 -14.06
N ASP A 4 -27.39 36.59 -14.06
CA ASP A 4 -28.02 36.01 -12.87
C ASP A 4 -28.97 34.91 -13.38
N ASP A 5 -28.54 33.64 -13.32
CA ASP A 5 -29.42 32.45 -13.16
C ASP A 5 -28.62 31.13 -13.23
N LEU A 6 -27.64 30.95 -12.34
CA LEU A 6 -27.00 29.65 -12.09
C LEU A 6 -26.75 29.39 -10.59
N ASP A 7 -27.73 29.69 -9.73
CA ASP A 7 -27.64 29.38 -8.29
C ASP A 7 -28.95 28.77 -7.74
N ARG A 8 -29.35 27.62 -8.31
CA ARG A 8 -30.42 26.79 -7.72
C ARG A 8 -30.16 25.29 -7.94
N ALA A 9 -29.12 24.78 -7.31
CA ALA A 9 -28.92 23.32 -7.19
C ALA A 9 -28.31 22.84 -5.86
N PHE A 10 -28.10 23.71 -4.87
CA PHE A 10 -27.68 23.26 -3.54
C PHE A 10 -28.53 23.95 -2.46
N GLY A 11 -29.35 23.15 -1.78
CA GLY A 11 -30.10 23.59 -0.59
C GLY A 11 -29.15 23.98 0.55
N PRO A 12 -29.68 24.65 1.60
CA PRO A 12 -28.84 25.20 2.66
C PRO A 12 -28.13 24.07 3.42
N ARG A 13 -26.80 24.05 3.35
CA ARG A 13 -25.93 23.26 4.22
C ARG A 13 -26.27 23.62 5.66
N ALA A 14 -26.58 22.63 6.49
CA ALA A 14 -26.82 22.82 7.91
C ALA A 14 -25.60 23.49 8.55
N ALA A 15 -25.82 24.62 9.23
CA ALA A 15 -24.78 25.30 9.97
C ALA A 15 -24.36 24.43 11.17
N HIS A 16 -23.09 24.00 11.18
CA HIS A 16 -22.44 23.51 12.38
C HIS A 16 -22.27 24.66 13.39
N PRO A 17 -22.28 24.39 14.71
CA PRO A 17 -22.45 25.43 15.73
C PRO A 17 -21.24 26.38 15.90
N ASP A 18 -20.09 26.07 15.30
CA ASP A 18 -18.86 26.84 15.47
C ASP A 18 -18.38 27.29 14.08
N GLY A 19 -18.62 28.56 13.74
CA GLY A 19 -18.43 29.14 12.41
C GLY A 19 -16.97 29.33 11.98
N ASP A 20 -16.18 28.26 11.94
CA ASP A 20 -14.86 28.24 11.34
C ASP A 20 -14.90 27.60 9.94
N PRO A 21 -14.72 28.38 8.85
CA PRO A 21 -14.66 27.85 7.48
C PRO A 21 -13.40 27.01 7.18
N TYR A 22 -12.54 26.76 8.17
CA TYR A 22 -11.31 25.97 8.06
C TYR A 22 -11.27 24.71 8.96
N ALA A 23 -12.40 24.33 9.58
CA ALA A 23 -12.46 23.16 10.47
C ALA A 23 -12.06 21.83 9.78
N ASP A 24 -12.28 21.72 8.48
CA ASP A 24 -11.94 20.52 7.68
C ASP A 24 -10.45 20.44 7.31
N PHE A 25 -9.67 21.52 7.49
CA PHE A 25 -8.22 21.54 7.23
C PHE A 25 -7.40 20.92 8.38
N TRP A 26 -8.03 20.70 9.54
CA TRP A 26 -7.42 20.13 10.75
C TRP A 26 -7.99 18.77 11.14
N ALA A 27 -8.79 18.15 10.28
CA ALA A 27 -9.16 16.76 10.48
C ALA A 27 -7.89 15.92 10.37
N PRO A 28 -7.56 15.06 11.36
CA PRO A 28 -6.45 14.14 11.23
C PRO A 28 -6.68 13.29 9.97
N ASP A 29 -5.66 13.17 9.14
CA ASP A 29 -5.70 12.29 7.97
C ASP A 29 -6.15 10.88 8.41
N PRO A 30 -6.97 10.18 7.60
CA PRO A 30 -7.26 8.78 7.87
C PRO A 30 -5.94 8.02 7.99
N PRO A 31 -5.83 7.04 8.91
CA PRO A 31 -4.61 6.24 9.02
C PRO A 31 -4.24 5.68 7.65
N ASN A 32 -2.96 5.79 7.32
CA ASN A 32 -2.31 5.20 6.17
C ASN A 32 -2.65 3.71 6.07
N TRP A 33 -3.62 3.38 5.23
CA TRP A 33 -3.97 2.01 4.94
C TRP A 33 -2.76 1.31 4.32
N THR A 34 -2.30 0.24 4.94
CA THR A 34 -1.50 -0.77 4.27
C THR A 34 -2.37 -1.44 3.21
N TRP A 35 -1.77 -1.97 2.13
CA TRP A 35 -2.51 -2.74 1.12
C TRP A 35 -3.32 -3.90 1.75
N SER A 36 -2.82 -4.47 2.84
CA SER A 36 -3.52 -5.48 3.65
C SER A 36 -4.81 -4.97 4.32
N GLU A 37 -4.93 -3.68 4.63
CA GLU A 37 -6.16 -3.08 5.17
C GLU A 37 -7.18 -2.74 4.07
N LEU A 38 -6.72 -2.38 2.87
CA LEU A 38 -7.57 -2.21 1.68
C LEU A 38 -8.22 -3.55 1.27
N ALA A 39 -7.45 -4.63 1.21
CA ALA A 39 -7.95 -5.98 0.94
C ALA A 39 -8.93 -6.45 2.02
N SER A 40 -8.66 -6.14 3.28
CA SER A 40 -9.54 -6.47 4.42
C SER A 40 -10.87 -5.70 4.41
N SER A 41 -10.89 -4.47 3.89
CA SER A 41 -12.09 -3.64 3.82
C SER A 41 -13.12 -4.14 2.78
N VAL A 42 -12.64 -4.68 1.67
CA VAL A 42 -13.45 -5.33 0.62
C VAL A 42 -14.01 -6.68 1.13
N LEU A 43 -13.23 -7.44 1.90
CA LEU A 43 -13.65 -8.74 2.45
C LEU A 43 -14.53 -8.63 3.71
N CYS A 44 -14.44 -7.54 4.50
CA CYS A 44 -15.30 -7.34 5.67
C CYS A 44 -16.74 -6.95 5.32
N ALA A 45 -17.00 -6.45 4.10
CA ALA A 45 -18.36 -6.15 3.64
C ALA A 45 -19.24 -7.42 3.47
N LEU A 46 -18.65 -8.62 3.48
CA LEU A 46 -19.33 -9.89 3.27
C LEU A 46 -19.47 -10.78 4.53
N ARG A 47 -18.97 -10.35 5.71
CA ARG A 47 -18.99 -11.19 6.92
C ARG A 47 -19.90 -10.64 8.01
N ARG A 48 -21.07 -11.29 8.19
CA ARG A 48 -21.97 -11.04 9.33
C ARG A 48 -21.28 -11.39 10.68
N PRO A 49 -21.40 -10.57 11.73
CA PRO A 49 -20.75 -10.83 13.01
C PRO A 49 -21.55 -11.83 13.85
N GLY A 50 -20.96 -13.00 14.08
CA GLY A 50 -21.37 -13.96 15.10
C GLY A 50 -20.74 -13.61 16.45
N ARG A 51 -21.61 -13.35 17.44
CA ARG A 51 -21.25 -13.08 18.84
C ARG A 51 -20.49 -14.25 19.46
N LEU A 52 -19.30 -14.03 20.02
CA LEU A 52 -18.77 -14.88 21.08
C LEU A 52 -18.23 -14.05 22.25
N ARG A 53 -18.53 -14.58 23.43
CA ARG A 53 -18.48 -13.94 24.73
C ARG A 53 -17.10 -14.10 25.34
N ALA A 54 -16.74 -13.08 26.11
CA ALA A 54 -15.64 -13.07 27.06
C ALA A 54 -15.63 -14.30 27.98
N GLY A 55 -14.42 -14.79 28.25
CA GLY A 55 -14.12 -15.78 29.27
C GLY A 55 -12.73 -15.53 29.83
N ALA A 56 -12.66 -14.65 30.84
CA ALA A 56 -11.48 -14.47 31.67
C ALA A 56 -11.25 -15.69 32.55
N LEU A 57 -10.03 -16.23 32.58
CA LEU A 57 -9.56 -17.12 33.65
C LEU A 57 -8.05 -16.93 33.80
N GLY A 58 -7.68 -16.23 34.88
CA GLY A 58 -6.31 -16.14 35.33
C GLY A 58 -5.85 -17.45 35.95
N VAL A 59 -4.61 -17.82 35.67
CA VAL A 59 -3.85 -18.81 36.44
C VAL A 59 -2.49 -18.23 36.74
N THR A 60 -2.26 -17.96 38.02
CA THR A 60 -0.97 -17.64 38.61
C THR A 60 -0.26 -18.94 38.98
N MET A 61 0.90 -19.18 38.40
CA MET A 61 1.91 -20.14 38.86
C MET A 61 3.25 -19.45 38.58
N GLY A 62 4.07 -19.09 39.55
CA GLY A 62 4.56 -19.94 40.63
C GLY A 62 6.02 -20.23 40.33
N ALA A 63 6.88 -19.22 40.53
CA ALA A 63 8.31 -19.28 40.26
C ALA A 63 8.98 -20.33 41.16
N VAL A 64 9.61 -21.33 40.54
CA VAL A 64 10.52 -22.27 41.19
C VAL A 64 11.91 -22.07 40.58
N LEU A 65 12.78 -21.40 41.32
CA LEU A 65 14.21 -21.27 41.03
C LEU A 65 14.91 -22.58 41.41
N VAL A 66 15.29 -23.39 40.43
CA VAL A 66 16.26 -24.48 40.59
C VAL A 66 17.58 -24.01 39.96
N ALA A 67 18.59 -23.82 40.81
CA ALA A 67 19.96 -23.59 40.38
C ALA A 67 20.58 -24.92 39.93
N ALA A 68 20.91 -25.03 38.64
CA ALA A 68 21.70 -26.11 38.07
C ALA A 68 23.13 -25.61 37.75
N PRO A 69 24.16 -26.47 37.85
CA PRO A 69 25.55 -26.07 37.73
C PRO A 69 25.90 -25.72 36.27
N GLN A 70 26.69 -24.66 36.10
CA GLN A 70 27.11 -24.19 34.79
C GLN A 70 28.22 -25.11 34.27
N ALA A 71 27.94 -25.84 33.20
CA ALA A 71 28.97 -26.48 32.38
C ALA A 71 29.73 -25.39 31.61
N PRO A 72 31.05 -25.52 31.39
CA PRO A 72 31.77 -24.61 30.52
C PRO A 72 31.19 -24.73 29.11
N VAL A 73 30.57 -23.65 28.63
CA VAL A 73 30.19 -23.49 27.24
C VAL A 73 31.49 -23.47 26.45
N SER A 74 31.79 -24.57 25.75
CA SER A 74 32.80 -24.59 24.71
C SER A 74 32.43 -23.50 23.70
N ALA A 75 33.27 -22.47 23.61
CA ALA A 75 33.23 -21.51 22.53
C ALA A 75 33.36 -22.27 21.20
N ALA A 76 32.26 -22.35 20.45
CA ALA A 76 32.31 -22.66 19.04
C ALA A 76 33.00 -21.48 18.34
N LEU A 77 34.14 -21.75 17.69
CA LEU A 77 34.77 -20.82 16.74
C LEU A 77 34.16 -21.05 15.35
N PRO A 78 34.20 -20.02 14.51
CA PRO A 78 33.04 -19.24 14.11
C PRO A 78 32.14 -20.00 13.11
N THR A 79 30.84 -19.72 13.14
CA THR A 79 30.00 -19.79 11.95
C THR A 79 30.72 -19.02 10.84
N ASP A 80 30.94 -19.60 9.67
CA ASP A 80 31.41 -18.83 8.51
C ASP A 80 30.39 -17.71 8.29
N VAL A 81 30.69 -16.52 8.80
CA VAL A 81 29.89 -15.33 8.55
C VAL A 81 30.01 -15.07 7.06
N GLU A 82 28.87 -15.04 6.38
CA GLU A 82 28.81 -14.74 4.96
C GLU A 82 29.48 -13.40 4.70
N ASN A 83 30.25 -13.29 3.61
CA ASN A 83 30.98 -12.06 3.34
C ASN A 83 30.01 -10.92 2.95
N MET A 84 30.44 -9.68 3.19
CA MET A 84 29.62 -8.49 2.93
C MET A 84 29.19 -8.36 1.46
N ASP A 85 30.09 -8.69 0.51
CA ASP A 85 29.80 -8.61 -0.92
C ASP A 85 28.64 -9.54 -1.31
N THR A 86 28.63 -10.78 -0.80
CA THR A 86 27.55 -11.75 -1.09
C THR A 86 26.24 -11.30 -0.46
N LEU A 87 26.27 -10.74 0.75
CA LEU A 87 25.07 -10.20 1.38
C LEU A 87 24.47 -9.04 0.58
N ARG A 88 25.32 -8.15 0.05
CA ARG A 88 24.88 -7.06 -0.82
C ARG A 88 24.33 -7.55 -2.16
N ASP A 89 25.04 -8.47 -2.82
CA ASP A 89 24.56 -9.08 -4.07
C ASP A 89 23.19 -9.76 -3.88
N ARG A 90 23.01 -10.45 -2.74
CA ARG A 90 21.71 -11.04 -2.37
C ARG A 90 20.65 -9.99 -2.10
N SER A 91 20.98 -8.92 -1.39
CA SER A 91 20.06 -7.80 -1.13
C SER A 91 19.59 -7.16 -2.44
N GLU A 92 20.50 -6.97 -3.40
CA GLU A 92 20.18 -6.41 -4.71
C GLU A 92 19.31 -7.37 -5.53
N SER A 93 19.64 -8.67 -5.56
CA SER A 93 18.83 -9.69 -6.25
C SER A 93 17.41 -9.76 -5.68
N LEU A 94 17.28 -9.79 -4.35
CA LEU A 94 15.97 -9.82 -3.68
C LEU A 94 15.16 -8.56 -3.96
N ALA A 95 15.79 -7.37 -4.01
CA ALA A 95 15.11 -6.15 -4.39
C ALA A 95 14.58 -6.22 -5.83
N GLN A 96 15.38 -6.76 -6.77
CA GLN A 96 14.94 -6.93 -8.16
C GLN A 96 13.80 -7.95 -8.30
N GLU A 97 13.85 -9.05 -7.54
CA GLU A 97 12.78 -10.06 -7.46
C GLU A 97 11.49 -9.43 -6.91
N TYR A 98 11.57 -8.73 -5.78
CA TYR A 98 10.43 -8.04 -5.16
C TYR A 98 9.79 -7.01 -6.08
N ASP A 99 10.61 -6.16 -6.73
CA ASP A 99 10.13 -5.20 -7.72
C ASP A 99 9.50 -5.89 -8.94
N GLY A 100 9.99 -7.07 -9.31
CA GLY A 100 9.40 -7.90 -10.37
C GLY A 100 8.00 -8.36 -9.99
N GLU A 101 7.87 -8.95 -8.80
CA GLU A 101 6.62 -9.48 -8.28
C GLU A 101 5.56 -8.37 -8.09
N LEU A 102 5.97 -7.18 -7.63
CA LEU A 102 5.07 -6.02 -7.58
C LEU A 102 4.49 -5.64 -8.94
N ARG A 103 5.28 -5.71 -10.01
CA ARG A 103 4.80 -5.42 -11.38
C ARG A 103 3.89 -6.53 -11.91
N ASP A 104 4.17 -7.77 -11.57
CA ASP A 104 3.32 -8.90 -11.93
C ASP A 104 1.96 -8.81 -11.20
N MET A 105 1.96 -8.44 -9.92
CA MET A 105 0.75 -8.14 -9.15
C MET A 105 -0.05 -6.99 -9.79
N GLU A 106 0.59 -5.87 -10.14
CA GLU A 106 -0.05 -4.75 -10.84
C GLU A 106 -0.69 -5.21 -12.16
N GLY A 107 0.01 -6.05 -12.93
CA GLY A 107 -0.51 -6.64 -14.16
C GLY A 107 -1.75 -7.52 -13.92
N VAL A 108 -1.76 -8.34 -12.87
CA VAL A 108 -2.91 -9.17 -12.47
C VAL A 108 -4.11 -8.31 -12.07
N MET A 109 -3.88 -7.24 -11.29
CA MET A 109 -4.93 -6.30 -10.91
C MET A 109 -5.56 -5.63 -12.12
N GLU A 110 -4.74 -5.21 -13.09
CA GLU A 110 -5.21 -4.59 -14.33
C GLU A 110 -5.97 -5.59 -15.23
N GLU A 111 -5.58 -6.87 -15.23
CA GLU A 111 -6.34 -7.94 -15.90
C GLU A 111 -7.72 -8.15 -15.25
N ALA A 112 -7.78 -8.16 -13.91
CA ALA A 112 -9.01 -8.29 -13.14
C ALA A 112 -9.97 -7.13 -13.42
N GLU A 113 -9.49 -5.88 -13.35
CA GLU A 113 -10.29 -4.67 -13.60
C GLU A 113 -10.86 -4.66 -15.03
N ARG A 114 -10.06 -5.07 -16.02
CA ARG A 114 -10.54 -5.20 -17.40
C ARG A 114 -11.58 -6.30 -17.56
N ALA A 115 -11.44 -7.42 -16.85
CA ALA A 115 -12.43 -8.50 -16.88
C ALA A 115 -13.75 -8.05 -16.26
N GLU A 116 -13.69 -7.34 -15.13
CA GLU A 116 -14.86 -6.75 -14.47
C GLU A 116 -15.56 -5.74 -15.39
N THR A 117 -14.83 -4.80 -15.97
CA THR A 117 -15.38 -3.81 -16.91
C THR A 117 -16.09 -4.47 -18.10
N ARG A 118 -15.53 -5.57 -18.65
CA ARG A 118 -16.17 -6.32 -19.73
C ARG A 118 -17.42 -7.06 -19.26
N ALA A 119 -17.37 -7.65 -18.07
CA ALA A 119 -18.53 -8.32 -17.48
C ALA A 119 -19.68 -7.34 -17.24
N GLU A 120 -19.39 -6.13 -16.75
CA GLU A 120 -20.40 -5.07 -16.57
C GLU A 120 -21.04 -4.66 -17.89
N GLY A 121 -20.23 -4.37 -18.92
CA GLY A 121 -20.76 -4.03 -20.25
C GLY A 121 -21.58 -5.18 -20.86
N THR A 122 -21.13 -6.42 -20.70
CA THR A 122 -21.88 -7.59 -21.18
C THR A 122 -23.20 -7.76 -20.43
N ARG A 123 -23.25 -7.43 -19.13
CA ARG A 123 -24.48 -7.48 -18.33
C ARG A 123 -25.51 -6.46 -18.82
N GLU A 124 -25.07 -5.26 -19.18
CA GLU A 124 -25.93 -4.24 -19.81
C GLU A 124 -26.49 -4.73 -21.16
N GLU A 125 -25.66 -5.38 -21.99
CA GLU A 125 -26.11 -5.97 -23.27
C GLU A 125 -27.15 -7.08 -23.07
N VAL A 126 -27.01 -7.91 -22.01
CA VAL A 126 -28.01 -8.92 -21.65
C VAL A 126 -29.34 -8.27 -21.28
N GLU A 127 -29.30 -7.25 -20.43
CA GLU A 127 -30.50 -6.52 -19.99
C GLU A 127 -31.23 -5.87 -21.19
N GLU A 128 -30.48 -5.30 -22.13
CA GLU A 128 -31.04 -4.74 -23.37
C GLU A 128 -31.70 -5.83 -24.24
N ALA A 129 -31.02 -6.96 -24.44
CA ALA A 129 -31.55 -8.08 -25.22
C ALA A 129 -32.84 -8.66 -24.59
N GLU A 130 -32.86 -8.80 -23.26
CA GLU A 130 -34.05 -9.21 -22.52
C GLU A 130 -35.20 -8.19 -22.65
N GLU A 131 -34.91 -6.89 -22.61
CA GLU A 131 -35.92 -5.85 -22.81
C GLU A 131 -36.53 -5.92 -24.21
N GLN A 132 -35.72 -6.16 -25.24
CA GLN A 132 -36.21 -6.32 -26.62
C GLN A 132 -37.16 -7.53 -26.73
N VAL A 133 -36.80 -8.67 -26.16
CA VAL A 133 -37.67 -9.86 -26.09
C VAL A 133 -38.95 -9.57 -25.31
N ARG A 134 -38.85 -8.87 -24.18
CA ARG A 134 -39.99 -8.47 -23.34
C ARG A 134 -40.93 -7.52 -24.09
N SER A 135 -40.39 -6.57 -24.85
CA SER A 135 -41.16 -5.61 -25.65
C SER A 135 -41.97 -6.32 -26.74
N LEU A 136 -41.37 -7.30 -27.42
CA LEU A 136 -42.03 -8.14 -28.41
C LEU A 136 -43.16 -8.96 -27.77
N ALA A 137 -42.88 -9.62 -26.63
CA ALA A 137 -43.88 -10.39 -25.90
C ALA A 137 -45.07 -9.54 -25.42
N VAL A 138 -44.81 -8.33 -24.91
CA VAL A 138 -45.87 -7.37 -24.52
C VAL A 138 -46.69 -6.93 -25.72
N ALA A 139 -46.06 -6.66 -26.87
CA ALA A 139 -46.77 -6.31 -28.10
C ALA A 139 -47.71 -7.45 -28.57
N THR A 140 -47.24 -8.70 -28.54
CA THR A 140 -48.05 -9.88 -28.86
C THR A 140 -49.20 -10.10 -27.86
N TYR A 141 -48.96 -9.88 -26.55
CA TYR A 141 -49.99 -10.03 -25.51
C TYR A 141 -51.05 -8.93 -25.56
N THR A 142 -50.64 -7.66 -25.68
CA THR A 142 -51.55 -6.49 -25.69
C THR A 142 -52.44 -6.43 -26.92
N ALA A 143 -52.03 -7.06 -28.02
CA ALA A 143 -52.88 -7.30 -29.18
C ALA A 143 -53.97 -8.37 -28.94
N GLY A 144 -54.06 -8.94 -27.72
CA GLY A 144 -55.13 -9.84 -27.31
C GLY A 144 -54.81 -11.32 -27.52
N GLY A 145 -53.52 -11.69 -27.54
CA GLY A 145 -53.06 -13.05 -27.87
C GLY A 145 -53.15 -13.40 -29.36
N ILE A 146 -53.71 -12.48 -30.15
CA ILE A 146 -53.59 -12.39 -31.60
C ILE A 146 -52.46 -11.40 -31.79
N ASP A 147 -51.26 -11.87 -32.15
CA ASP A 147 -50.14 -11.01 -32.54
C ASP A 147 -50.63 -9.80 -33.39
N PRO A 148 -50.09 -8.58 -33.25
CA PRO A 148 -50.44 -7.46 -34.14
C PRO A 148 -50.28 -7.84 -35.63
N ALA A 149 -49.33 -8.72 -35.94
CA ALA A 149 -49.27 -9.39 -37.22
C ALA A 149 -50.53 -10.22 -37.49
N LEU A 150 -50.98 -11.07 -36.54
CA LEU A 150 -52.21 -11.89 -36.58
C LEU A 150 -53.48 -11.08 -36.91
N SER A 151 -53.55 -9.82 -36.48
CA SER A 151 -54.64 -8.89 -36.86
C SER A 151 -54.64 -8.49 -38.36
N LEU A 152 -53.48 -8.53 -39.02
CA LEU A 152 -53.30 -8.31 -40.46
C LEU A 152 -53.55 -9.58 -41.30
N PHE A 153 -53.72 -10.76 -40.70
CA PHE A 153 -54.02 -12.00 -41.44
C PHE A 153 -55.51 -12.33 -41.49
N VAL A 154 -56.36 -11.54 -40.83
CA VAL A 154 -57.82 -11.65 -40.97
C VAL A 154 -58.26 -11.37 -42.42
N GLU A 155 -57.41 -10.71 -43.23
CA GLU A 155 -57.63 -10.42 -44.65
C GLU A 155 -56.51 -10.92 -45.61
N ALA A 156 -55.50 -11.68 -45.13
CA ALA A 156 -54.34 -12.07 -45.94
C ALA A 156 -54.42 -13.51 -46.49
N GLU A 157 -53.83 -13.73 -47.66
CA GLU A 157 -53.71 -15.05 -48.30
C GLU A 157 -52.84 -16.02 -47.47
N PRO A 158 -53.09 -17.35 -47.54
CA PRO A 158 -52.39 -18.36 -46.71
C PRO A 158 -50.86 -18.28 -46.74
N ASP A 159 -50.29 -17.84 -47.87
CA ASP A 159 -48.85 -17.76 -48.10
C ASP A 159 -48.20 -16.67 -47.23
N VAL A 160 -48.89 -15.55 -47.01
CA VAL A 160 -48.41 -14.42 -46.19
C VAL A 160 -48.34 -14.80 -44.71
N VAL A 161 -49.24 -15.69 -44.26
CA VAL A 161 -49.27 -16.24 -42.89
C VAL A 161 -48.00 -16.98 -42.54
N MET A 162 -47.53 -17.83 -43.46
CA MET A 162 -46.34 -18.63 -43.25
C MET A 162 -45.07 -17.77 -43.23
N ASP A 163 -44.93 -16.82 -44.15
CA ASP A 163 -43.75 -15.96 -44.24
C ASP A 163 -43.51 -15.16 -42.95
N ARG A 164 -44.57 -14.63 -42.33
CA ARG A 164 -44.45 -13.89 -41.06
C ARG A 164 -44.20 -14.79 -39.86
N ALA A 165 -44.75 -16.01 -39.83
CA ALA A 165 -44.44 -16.98 -38.77
C ALA A 165 -42.94 -17.33 -38.78
N VAL A 166 -42.34 -17.47 -39.96
CA VAL A 166 -40.89 -17.69 -40.13
C VAL A 166 -40.07 -16.51 -39.61
N VAL A 167 -40.52 -15.26 -39.83
CA VAL A 167 -39.82 -14.08 -39.32
C VAL A 167 -39.84 -14.00 -37.79
N VAL A 168 -40.97 -14.29 -37.15
CA VAL A 168 -41.08 -14.29 -35.68
C VAL A 168 -40.23 -15.40 -35.06
N ASP A 169 -40.28 -16.60 -35.65
CA ASP A 169 -39.45 -17.74 -35.21
C ASP A 169 -37.96 -17.43 -35.36
N TYR A 170 -37.55 -16.85 -36.50
CA TYR A 170 -36.18 -16.40 -36.73
C TYR A 170 -35.72 -15.33 -35.75
N LEU A 171 -36.54 -14.32 -35.47
CA LEU A 171 -36.21 -13.25 -34.53
C LEU A 171 -36.14 -13.76 -33.08
N SER A 172 -37.07 -14.64 -32.68
CA SER A 172 -37.05 -15.26 -31.37
C SER A 172 -35.83 -16.17 -31.19
N GLY A 173 -35.51 -16.99 -32.21
CA GLY A 173 -34.32 -17.83 -32.23
C GLY A 173 -33.05 -17.00 -32.18
N SER A 174 -32.95 -15.96 -33.01
CA SER A 174 -31.78 -15.07 -33.05
C SER A 174 -31.56 -14.31 -31.73
N ASN A 175 -32.64 -13.92 -31.04
CA ASN A 175 -32.53 -13.25 -29.74
C ASN A 175 -32.13 -14.23 -28.62
N GLN A 176 -32.64 -15.46 -28.63
CA GLN A 176 -32.18 -16.50 -27.70
C GLN A 176 -30.69 -16.83 -27.93
N ASP A 177 -30.29 -17.02 -29.19
CA ASP A 177 -28.88 -17.27 -29.54
C ASP A 177 -27.96 -16.13 -29.05
N LYS A 178 -28.43 -14.87 -29.14
CA LYS A 178 -27.68 -13.70 -28.66
C LYS A 178 -27.57 -13.67 -27.14
N ILE A 179 -28.64 -13.95 -26.41
CA ILE A 179 -28.62 -14.02 -24.93
C ILE A 179 -27.68 -15.15 -24.48
N ASP A 180 -27.77 -16.33 -25.10
CA ASP A 180 -26.90 -17.47 -24.81
C ASP A 180 -25.41 -17.14 -25.05
N GLU A 181 -25.09 -16.36 -26.09
CA GLU A 181 -23.73 -15.89 -26.35
C GLU A 181 -23.22 -14.91 -25.27
N LEU A 182 -24.07 -13.98 -24.84
CA LEU A 182 -23.74 -12.99 -23.81
C LEU A 182 -23.59 -13.62 -22.43
N GLU A 183 -24.44 -14.57 -22.05
CA GLU A 183 -24.30 -15.33 -20.81
C GLU A 183 -22.99 -16.14 -20.79
N GLN A 184 -22.60 -16.72 -21.93
CA GLN A 184 -21.30 -17.39 -22.07
C GLN A 184 -20.13 -16.40 -21.99
N ALA A 185 -20.29 -15.15 -22.43
CA ALA A 185 -19.28 -14.11 -22.25
C ALA A 185 -19.14 -13.72 -20.77
N LEU A 186 -20.26 -13.49 -20.08
CA LEU A 186 -20.29 -13.23 -18.63
C LEU A 186 -19.61 -14.35 -17.84
N GLY A 187 -19.94 -15.60 -18.12
CA GLY A 187 -19.33 -16.75 -17.43
C GLY A 187 -17.81 -16.83 -17.66
N ARG A 188 -17.32 -16.44 -18.83
CA ARG A 188 -15.87 -16.40 -19.11
C ARG A 188 -15.17 -15.27 -18.37
N ASP A 189 -15.76 -14.08 -18.34
CA ASP A 189 -15.16 -12.94 -17.62
C ASP A 189 -15.19 -13.14 -16.10
N GLU A 190 -16.23 -13.79 -15.56
CA GLU A 190 -16.28 -14.17 -14.14
C GLU A 190 -15.19 -15.17 -13.77
N VAL A 191 -14.98 -16.22 -14.59
CA VAL A 191 -13.87 -17.16 -14.38
C VAL A 191 -12.51 -16.46 -14.51
N ALA A 192 -12.38 -15.51 -15.43
CA ALA A 192 -11.15 -14.72 -15.57
C ALA A 192 -10.89 -13.86 -14.32
N ARG A 193 -11.93 -13.26 -13.74
CA ARG A 193 -11.86 -12.52 -12.47
C ARG A 193 -11.45 -13.41 -11.31
N GLU A 194 -12.10 -14.56 -11.13
CA GLU A 194 -11.75 -15.54 -10.08
C GLU A 194 -10.29 -16.00 -10.19
N HIS A 195 -9.82 -16.29 -11.39
CA HIS A 195 -8.42 -16.69 -11.62
C HIS A 195 -7.43 -15.53 -11.36
N ALA A 196 -7.82 -14.29 -11.65
CA ALA A 196 -7.00 -13.13 -11.30
C ALA A 196 -6.91 -12.94 -9.77
N GLU A 197 -8.00 -13.17 -9.04
CA GLU A 197 -7.99 -13.15 -7.57
C GLU A 197 -7.10 -14.24 -6.96
N GLU A 198 -7.11 -15.45 -7.52
CA GLU A 198 -6.20 -16.52 -7.08
C GLU A 198 -4.72 -16.15 -7.32
N ARG A 199 -4.42 -15.56 -8.48
CA ARG A 199 -3.07 -15.08 -8.80
C ARG A 199 -2.65 -13.92 -7.90
N LEU A 200 -3.56 -13.02 -7.56
CA LEU A 200 -3.30 -11.92 -6.64
C LEU A 200 -2.95 -12.46 -5.25
N ALA A 201 -3.72 -13.42 -4.74
CA ALA A 201 -3.41 -14.05 -3.46
C ALA A 201 -2.05 -14.76 -3.46
N THR A 202 -1.67 -15.36 -4.59
CA THR A 202 -0.34 -15.97 -4.76
C THR A 202 0.76 -14.92 -4.75
N ALA A 203 0.59 -13.82 -5.51
CA ALA A 203 1.56 -12.74 -5.54
C ALA A 203 1.71 -12.05 -4.18
N GLU A 204 0.63 -11.92 -3.41
CA GLU A 204 0.66 -11.41 -2.03
C GLU A 204 1.51 -12.32 -1.11
N GLU A 205 1.35 -13.64 -1.21
CA GLU A 205 2.16 -14.62 -0.44
C GLU A 205 3.64 -14.56 -0.86
N ASP A 206 3.92 -14.50 -2.17
CA ASP A 206 5.28 -14.41 -2.70
C ASP A 206 5.97 -13.09 -2.27
N LEU A 207 5.23 -11.97 -2.24
CA LEU A 207 5.72 -10.68 -1.74
C LEU A 207 6.04 -10.73 -0.25
N GLU A 208 5.20 -11.37 0.57
CA GLU A 208 5.46 -11.54 2.02
C GLU A 208 6.73 -12.38 2.25
N GLU A 209 6.90 -13.50 1.51
CA GLU A 209 8.12 -14.32 1.59
C GLU A 209 9.37 -13.52 1.18
N LEU A 210 9.27 -12.72 0.11
CA LEU A 210 10.37 -11.89 -0.36
C LEU A 210 10.71 -10.78 0.64
N GLU A 211 9.73 -10.17 1.29
CA GLU A 211 9.92 -9.18 2.34
C GLU A 211 10.66 -9.80 3.54
N ASP A 212 10.21 -10.95 4.04
CA ASP A 212 10.87 -11.68 5.13
C ASP A 212 12.34 -12.02 4.81
N ARG A 213 12.61 -12.46 3.58
CA ARG A 213 13.97 -12.77 3.09
C ARG A 213 14.82 -11.51 2.99
N ARG A 214 14.26 -10.38 2.56
CA ARG A 214 14.96 -9.08 2.52
C ARG A 214 15.32 -8.63 3.92
N ASP A 215 14.39 -8.71 4.86
CA ASP A 215 14.62 -8.31 6.25
C ASP A 215 15.66 -9.19 6.94
N GLU A 216 15.70 -10.48 6.62
CA GLU A 216 16.79 -11.36 7.06
C GLU A 216 18.15 -10.89 6.55
N VAL A 217 18.26 -10.59 5.25
CA VAL A 217 19.52 -10.08 4.67
C VAL A 217 19.88 -8.71 5.24
N HIS A 218 18.89 -7.83 5.47
CA HIS A 218 19.11 -6.54 6.09
C HIS A 218 19.73 -6.69 7.49
N ARG A 219 19.15 -7.55 8.33
CA ARG A 219 19.69 -7.88 9.65
C ARG A 219 21.09 -8.49 9.57
N LEU A 220 21.35 -9.39 8.62
CA LEU A 220 22.68 -9.98 8.43
C LEU A 220 23.74 -8.92 8.06
N ILE A 221 23.38 -7.97 7.20
CA ILE A 221 24.25 -6.82 6.87
C ILE A 221 24.45 -5.96 8.10
N ALA A 222 23.40 -5.65 8.86
CA ALA A 222 23.49 -4.82 10.05
C ALA A 222 24.33 -5.48 11.16
N ASP A 223 24.23 -6.80 11.37
CA ASP A 223 24.98 -7.52 12.41
C ASP A 223 26.39 -7.94 11.97
N HIS A 224 26.73 -7.79 10.68
CA HIS A 224 28.01 -8.21 10.16
C HIS A 224 29.17 -7.51 10.89
N PRO A 225 30.19 -8.25 11.39
CA PRO A 225 31.25 -7.69 12.22
C PRO A 225 32.23 -6.79 11.45
N ASP A 226 32.34 -6.98 10.13
CA ASP A 226 33.14 -6.13 9.26
C ASP A 226 32.24 -5.09 8.57
N GLN A 227 32.51 -3.82 8.85
CA GLN A 227 31.78 -2.66 8.33
C GLN A 227 32.79 -1.61 7.82
N PRO A 228 33.58 -1.92 6.79
CA PRO A 228 34.58 -0.98 6.29
C PRO A 228 33.89 0.24 5.66
N MET A 229 34.52 1.42 5.76
CA MET A 229 34.09 2.54 4.93
C MET A 229 34.55 2.29 3.49
N GLU A 230 33.63 2.41 2.54
CA GLU A 230 33.90 2.10 1.15
C GLU A 230 33.69 3.29 0.21
N PRO A 231 34.56 3.47 -0.81
CA PRO A 231 34.29 4.41 -1.90
C PRO A 231 33.05 4.00 -2.70
N PRO A 232 32.34 4.96 -3.34
CA PRO A 232 32.69 6.37 -3.45
C PRO A 232 32.25 7.23 -2.25
N ASP A 233 31.30 6.75 -1.45
CA ASP A 233 30.61 7.57 -0.45
C ASP A 233 31.33 7.63 0.91
N ASN A 234 32.32 6.76 1.14
CA ASN A 234 33.05 6.62 2.40
C ASN A 234 32.13 6.37 3.60
N ILE A 235 31.08 5.58 3.38
CA ILE A 235 30.14 5.13 4.42
C ILE A 235 30.28 3.63 4.62
N THR A 236 29.81 3.16 5.79
CA THR A 236 29.74 1.73 6.11
C THR A 236 28.56 1.07 5.39
N PRO A 237 28.62 -0.24 5.08
CA PRO A 237 27.51 -0.98 4.48
C PRO A 237 26.18 -0.81 5.22
N ARG A 238 26.22 -0.85 6.57
CA ARG A 238 25.05 -0.58 7.42
C ARG A 238 24.45 0.82 7.20
N THR A 239 25.31 1.83 7.02
CA THR A 239 24.86 3.21 6.79
C THR A 239 24.35 3.41 5.37
N GLU A 240 24.96 2.74 4.39
CA GLU A 240 24.48 2.69 3.01
C GLU A 240 23.07 2.11 2.93
N GLN A 241 22.84 0.96 3.57
CA GLN A 241 21.51 0.34 3.64
C GLN A 241 20.47 1.27 4.27
N MET A 242 20.75 1.86 5.44
CA MET A 242 19.83 2.81 6.08
C MET A 242 19.54 4.02 5.19
N ARG A 243 20.57 4.56 4.54
CA ARG A 243 20.42 5.68 3.60
C ARG A 243 19.52 5.31 2.43
N ASP A 244 19.76 4.16 1.81
CA ASP A 244 19.09 3.77 0.58
C ASP A 244 17.63 3.41 0.84
N LEU A 245 17.32 2.68 1.92
CA LEU A 245 15.93 2.44 2.36
C LEU A 245 15.21 3.74 2.73
N GLY A 246 15.91 4.67 3.40
CA GLY A 246 15.36 5.99 3.71
C GLY A 246 15.07 6.82 2.45
N ILE A 247 15.96 6.76 1.45
CA ILE A 247 15.78 7.43 0.15
C ILE A 247 14.66 6.78 -0.66
N GLU A 248 14.54 5.46 -0.63
CA GLU A 248 13.46 4.72 -1.28
C GLU A 248 12.10 5.17 -0.71
N LYS A 249 11.98 5.19 0.63
CA LYS A 249 10.72 5.52 1.31
C LYS A 249 10.33 6.98 1.23
N PHE A 250 11.28 7.89 1.42
CA PHE A 250 10.98 9.32 1.57
C PHE A 250 11.40 10.14 0.35
N GLY A 251 12.12 9.56 -0.60
CA GLY A 251 12.80 10.28 -1.68
C GLY A 251 14.05 11.01 -1.17
N ARG A 252 15.01 11.25 -2.08
CA ARG A 252 16.29 11.87 -1.74
C ARG A 252 16.18 13.33 -1.26
N GLY A 253 15.10 14.03 -1.59
CA GLY A 253 14.90 15.43 -1.16
C GLY A 253 15.90 16.42 -1.77
N ASN A 254 16.29 16.24 -3.04
CA ASN A 254 17.30 17.09 -3.70
C ASN A 254 16.93 18.59 -3.72
N ASP A 255 15.63 18.89 -3.71
CA ASP A 255 15.06 20.23 -3.62
C ASP A 255 15.17 20.85 -2.22
N VAL A 256 15.32 20.02 -1.18
CA VAL A 256 15.44 20.43 0.23
C VAL A 256 16.83 20.19 0.81
N GLY A 257 17.84 19.90 -0.01
CA GLY A 257 19.24 19.77 0.41
C GLY A 257 19.80 18.36 0.36
N GLY A 258 18.98 17.36 0.07
CA GLY A 258 19.42 15.98 -0.14
C GLY A 258 19.65 15.20 1.16
N VAL A 259 20.41 14.10 1.02
CA VAL A 259 20.93 13.31 2.14
C VAL A 259 22.45 13.42 2.16
N GLY A 260 23.00 13.86 3.30
CA GLY A 260 24.44 14.05 3.49
C GLY A 260 24.99 13.10 4.55
N CYS A 261 25.92 12.21 4.17
CA CYS A 261 26.42 11.18 5.09
C CYS A 261 27.87 11.39 5.54
N PHE A 262 28.86 11.21 4.66
CA PHE A 262 30.25 11.36 5.06
C PHE A 262 30.73 12.81 4.97
N ARG A 263 31.53 13.23 5.95
CA ARG A 263 32.35 14.44 5.92
C ARG A 263 33.58 14.26 6.81
N GLU A 264 34.76 14.65 6.31
CA GLU A 264 36.04 14.53 7.04
C GLU A 264 36.05 15.36 8.33
N ASP A 265 35.46 16.55 8.30
CA ASP A 265 35.28 17.39 9.48
C ASP A 265 33.98 16.99 10.19
N GLY A 266 34.11 16.42 11.40
CA GLY A 266 32.99 16.09 12.27
C GLY A 266 32.27 17.31 12.86
N GLY A 267 32.83 18.51 12.70
CA GLY A 267 32.34 19.73 13.32
C GLY A 267 32.74 19.81 14.80
N TRP A 268 32.07 20.67 15.56
CA TRP A 268 32.38 20.94 16.97
C TRP A 268 32.21 19.74 17.92
N VAL A 269 31.49 18.70 17.51
CA VAL A 269 31.37 17.44 18.23
C VAL A 269 31.93 16.37 17.31
N VAL A 270 32.88 15.55 17.77
CA VAL A 270 33.38 14.40 17.00
C VAL A 270 32.22 13.41 16.84
N GLY A 271 31.44 13.60 15.77
CA GLY A 271 30.24 12.83 15.46
C GLY A 271 30.55 11.57 14.67
N GLU A 272 29.50 10.94 14.17
CA GLU A 272 29.56 9.68 13.44
C GLU A 272 29.78 9.86 11.92
N HIS A 273 29.64 11.08 11.39
CA HIS A 273 29.89 11.37 9.98
C HIS A 273 31.32 11.06 9.49
N PRO A 274 32.41 11.43 10.20
CA PRO A 274 33.78 11.12 9.74
C PRO A 274 34.12 9.64 9.81
N LYS A 275 33.26 8.83 10.45
CA LYS A 275 33.38 7.37 10.51
C LYS A 275 32.51 6.68 9.47
N GLY A 276 31.78 7.43 8.65
CA GLY A 276 30.86 6.87 7.66
C GLY A 276 29.64 6.19 8.30
N ARG A 277 29.26 6.63 9.51
CA ARG A 277 28.21 6.01 10.35
C ARG A 277 27.04 6.93 10.65
N ALA A 278 26.85 7.97 9.84
CA ALA A 278 25.73 8.87 10.00
C ALA A 278 25.27 9.45 8.66
N CYS A 279 23.98 9.78 8.61
CA CYS A 279 23.40 10.58 7.56
C CYS A 279 22.46 11.64 8.13
N ASP A 280 22.51 12.83 7.53
CA ASP A 280 21.55 13.92 7.73
C ASP A 280 20.57 13.91 6.56
N PHE A 281 19.29 13.69 6.87
CA PHE A 281 18.17 13.82 5.93
C PHE A 281 17.66 15.26 5.99
N MET A 282 18.04 16.07 4.99
CA MET A 282 17.72 17.48 4.99
C MET A 282 16.23 17.71 4.74
N LEU A 283 15.63 18.59 5.53
CA LEU A 283 14.26 19.08 5.35
C LEU A 283 14.27 20.51 4.80
N ASN A 284 15.36 21.24 5.01
CA ASN A 284 15.60 22.55 4.44
C ASN A 284 17.09 22.82 4.23
N GLY A 285 17.54 22.92 2.98
CA GLY A 285 18.95 22.99 2.63
C GLY A 285 19.66 24.31 2.93
N ASN A 286 18.98 25.30 3.51
CA ASN A 286 19.52 26.66 3.72
C ASN A 286 19.63 27.07 5.19
N GLY A 287 19.59 26.13 6.15
CA GLY A 287 19.71 26.48 7.57
C GLY A 287 18.51 27.24 8.12
N ARG A 288 17.35 27.14 7.45
CA ARG A 288 16.12 27.87 7.79
C ARG A 288 15.15 26.96 8.52
N MET A 289 14.27 27.56 9.32
CA MET A 289 13.21 26.82 9.97
C MET A 289 12.30 26.19 8.90
N PRO A 290 12.05 24.86 8.96
CA PRO A 290 11.18 24.22 7.98
C PRO A 290 9.71 24.63 8.12
N SER A 291 8.93 24.44 7.05
CA SER A 291 7.45 24.53 7.10
C SER A 291 6.86 23.41 7.95
N GLN A 292 5.56 23.49 8.27
CA GLN A 292 4.90 22.42 9.02
C GLN A 292 4.95 21.07 8.27
N GLU A 293 4.67 21.06 6.97
CA GLU A 293 4.79 19.87 6.12
C GLU A 293 6.19 19.25 6.17
N GLN A 294 7.24 20.09 6.14
CA GLN A 294 8.62 19.61 6.28
C GLN A 294 8.90 19.08 7.68
N ILE A 295 8.26 19.64 8.71
CA ILE A 295 8.36 19.14 10.08
C ILE A 295 7.73 17.77 10.21
N ASP A 296 6.55 17.58 9.62
CA ASP A 296 5.82 16.31 9.65
C ASP A 296 6.62 15.22 8.95
N ARG A 297 7.16 15.51 7.75
CA ARG A 297 8.14 14.65 7.06
C ARG A 297 9.35 14.30 7.93
N GLY A 298 9.88 15.27 8.68
CA GLY A 298 11.00 15.03 9.58
C GLY A 298 10.67 14.06 10.72
N TRP A 299 9.46 14.15 11.27
CA TRP A 299 9.00 13.19 12.26
C TRP A 299 8.76 11.79 11.67
N GLU A 300 8.23 11.69 10.46
CA GLU A 300 8.08 10.40 9.76
C GLU A 300 9.42 9.70 9.57
N ILE A 301 10.46 10.43 9.12
CA ILE A 301 11.82 9.88 8.97
C ILE A 301 12.39 9.47 10.32
N ALA A 302 12.24 10.32 11.35
CA ALA A 302 12.79 10.09 12.67
C ALA A 302 12.17 8.87 13.38
N GLU A 303 10.84 8.74 13.32
CA GLU A 303 10.13 7.58 13.88
C GLU A 303 10.39 6.32 13.06
N TRP A 304 10.44 6.41 11.72
CA TRP A 304 10.84 5.26 10.90
C TRP A 304 12.21 4.71 11.29
N ALA A 305 13.22 5.59 11.45
CA ALA A 305 14.55 5.17 11.84
C ALA A 305 14.60 4.54 13.25
N ARG A 306 13.72 5.00 14.14
CA ARG A 306 13.55 4.44 15.48
C ARG A 306 12.87 3.06 15.43
N ASP A 307 11.80 2.92 14.66
CA ASP A 307 11.04 1.67 14.52
C ASP A 307 11.86 0.58 13.83
N ASN A 308 12.78 0.96 12.93
CA ASN A 308 13.67 0.04 12.20
C ASN A 308 15.05 -0.10 12.86
N SER A 309 15.19 0.35 14.10
CA SER A 309 16.50 0.46 14.74
C SER A 309 17.20 -0.85 15.01
N ASP A 310 16.44 -1.89 15.39
CA ASP A 310 16.98 -3.22 15.64
C ASP A 310 17.44 -3.87 14.34
N ASP A 311 16.68 -3.75 13.26
CA ASP A 311 16.99 -4.38 11.97
C ASP A 311 18.14 -3.70 11.22
N LEU A 312 18.25 -2.37 11.34
CA LEU A 312 19.28 -1.58 10.65
C LEU A 312 20.51 -1.28 11.52
N GLY A 313 20.45 -1.56 12.83
CA GLY A 313 21.52 -1.18 13.77
C GLY A 313 21.65 0.33 13.97
N VAL A 314 20.52 1.04 14.09
CA VAL A 314 20.49 2.47 14.43
C VAL A 314 20.90 2.67 15.88
N MET A 315 21.91 3.51 16.09
CA MET A 315 22.45 3.82 17.42
C MET A 315 21.67 4.95 18.10
N TYR A 316 21.41 6.05 17.39
CA TYR A 316 20.60 7.16 17.89
C TYR A 316 20.05 8.01 16.75
N VAL A 317 18.95 8.72 17.03
CA VAL A 317 18.33 9.70 16.13
C VAL A 317 18.25 11.05 16.85
N ILE A 318 18.59 12.13 16.16
CA ILE A 318 18.42 13.50 16.65
C ILE A 318 17.50 14.26 15.70
N TYR A 319 16.46 14.85 16.25
CA TYR A 319 15.55 15.71 15.51
C TYR A 319 14.95 16.77 16.41
N ARG A 320 14.86 18.01 15.92
CA ARG A 320 14.25 19.18 16.60
C ARG A 320 14.67 19.32 18.06
N GLN A 321 15.98 19.32 18.29
CA GLN A 321 16.60 19.46 19.61
C GLN A 321 16.28 18.32 20.58
N GLN A 322 15.82 17.19 20.07
CA GLN A 322 15.57 15.98 20.86
C GLN A 322 16.47 14.86 20.37
N ILE A 323 16.82 13.94 21.28
CA ILE A 323 17.58 12.74 20.97
C ILE A 323 16.84 11.51 21.48
N TRP A 324 16.81 10.49 20.64
CA TRP A 324 16.45 9.12 20.98
C TRP A 324 17.70 8.23 20.80
N ASP A 325 18.02 7.36 21.76
CA ASP A 325 19.27 6.58 21.79
C ASP A 325 19.05 5.19 22.40
N VAL A 326 19.27 4.13 21.61
CA VAL A 326 19.07 2.71 22.00
C VAL A 326 19.83 2.34 23.26
N ARG A 327 21.00 2.93 23.48
CA ARG A 327 21.96 2.48 24.50
C ARG A 327 21.56 2.89 25.92
N ARG A 328 20.55 3.75 26.08
CA ARG A 328 20.22 4.39 27.36
C ARG A 328 19.16 3.67 28.18
N GLY A 329 18.46 2.69 27.60
CA GLY A 329 17.44 1.88 28.28
C GLY A 329 16.11 2.60 28.51
N ASP A 330 16.04 3.94 28.39
CA ASP A 330 14.82 4.71 28.18
C ASP A 330 14.56 4.88 26.67
N THR A 331 13.44 4.37 26.17
CA THR A 331 13.15 4.30 24.72
C THR A 331 12.44 5.53 24.16
N GLY A 332 12.42 6.64 24.91
CA GLY A 332 11.71 7.87 24.56
C GLY A 332 12.64 9.00 24.11
N TRP A 333 12.05 10.03 23.49
CA TRP A 333 12.74 11.25 23.13
C TRP A 333 13.13 12.08 24.35
N ARG A 334 14.30 12.71 24.28
CA ARG A 334 14.82 13.56 25.37
C ARG A 334 15.36 14.87 24.85
N ASP A 335 15.01 15.96 25.53
CA ASP A 335 15.52 17.28 25.19
C ASP A 335 17.04 17.37 25.29
N MET A 336 17.62 18.05 24.31
CA MET A 336 19.01 18.47 24.28
C MET A 336 19.16 19.92 24.71
N ALA A 337 20.36 20.28 25.19
CA ALA A 337 20.70 21.68 25.38
C ALA A 337 20.74 22.43 24.04
N ASP A 338 20.40 23.71 24.07
CA ASP A 338 20.56 24.62 22.93
C ASP A 338 22.02 24.75 22.54
N ARG A 339 22.30 24.48 21.26
CA ARG A 339 23.63 24.51 20.66
C ARG A 339 23.91 25.80 19.87
N GLY A 340 22.92 26.69 19.74
CA GLY A 340 23.11 28.06 19.26
C GLY A 340 22.62 28.36 17.84
N SER A 341 22.16 27.36 17.09
CA SER A 341 21.60 27.57 15.75
C SER A 341 20.52 26.53 15.38
N ILE A 342 19.77 26.80 14.30
CA ILE A 342 18.74 25.89 13.76
C ILE A 342 19.37 24.55 13.39
N THR A 343 20.46 24.59 12.62
CA THR A 343 21.18 23.39 12.16
C THR A 343 21.84 22.64 13.31
N GLU A 344 22.53 23.30 14.24
CA GLU A 344 23.14 22.58 15.37
C GLU A 344 22.11 21.97 16.32
N ASN A 345 20.90 22.52 16.35
CA ASN A 345 19.77 21.95 17.07
C ASN A 345 18.91 20.99 16.22
N HIS A 346 19.32 20.65 15.00
CA HIS A 346 18.66 19.64 14.14
C HIS A 346 17.19 19.98 13.84
N PHE A 347 16.89 21.28 13.69
CA PHE A 347 15.54 21.70 13.32
C PHE A 347 15.27 21.58 11.82
N ASP A 348 16.32 21.56 11.00
CA ASP A 348 16.28 21.58 9.52
C ASP A 348 16.69 20.25 8.87
N HIS A 349 17.02 19.23 9.67
CA HIS A 349 17.35 17.88 9.20
C HIS A 349 17.14 16.85 10.31
N VAL A 350 16.93 15.60 9.92
CA VAL A 350 16.97 14.44 10.82
C VAL A 350 18.35 13.83 10.75
N HIS A 351 19.02 13.69 11.89
CA HIS A 351 20.33 13.04 11.97
C HIS A 351 20.17 11.62 12.52
N ILE A 352 20.65 10.65 11.75
CA ILE A 352 20.62 9.23 12.12
C ILE A 352 22.06 8.74 12.22
N SER A 353 22.40 8.09 13.33
CA SER A 353 23.70 7.48 13.57
C SER A 353 23.59 5.97 13.72
N MET A 354 24.59 5.26 13.23
CA MET A 354 24.66 3.79 13.16
C MET A 354 25.78 3.25 14.07
N PHE A 355 25.68 1.97 14.48
CA PHE A 355 26.67 1.35 15.38
C PHE A 355 28.10 1.25 14.84
#